data_AF-A0A352YX96-F1
#
_entry.id   AF-A0A352YX96-F1
#
_cell.length_a   1.000
_cell.length_b   1.000
_cell.length_c   1.000
_cell.angle_alpha   90.00
_cell.angle_beta   90.00
_cell.angle_gamma   90.00
#
_symmetry.space_group_name_H-M   'P 1'
#
loop_
_entity.id
_entity.type
_entity.pdbx_description
1 polymer ?
#
loop_
_entity_poly.entity_id
_entity_poly.type
_entity_poly.pdbx_seq_one_letter_code
_entity_poly.pdbx_strand_id
1 'polypeptide(L)'
;MKSKTLLVLSLIILLGSVSVAQDFPKLSETFRLKQLEPPKGKVRMVLDTDTYNEIDDQFALCYAFLSKEKIQLEAVYAAPYFNSRSTGPGDGMEKSYQEILRLLKMLGKSPEGFAF
;
A
#
# COMPACT_ATOMS: atom_id res chain seq x y z
N MET A 1 -8.21 39.58 -38.31
CA MET A 1 -6.92 39.05 -37.81
C MET A 1 -7.07 38.18 -36.55
N LYS A 2 -7.83 38.58 -35.53
CA LYS A 2 -7.96 37.84 -34.25
C LYS A 2 -8.52 36.40 -34.36
N SER A 3 -9.48 36.15 -35.26
CA SER A 3 -10.10 34.81 -35.44
C SER A 3 -9.17 33.78 -36.08
N LYS A 4 -8.32 34.18 -37.04
CA LYS A 4 -7.33 33.28 -37.67
C LYS A 4 -6.24 32.89 -36.68
N THR A 5 -5.79 33.83 -35.84
CA THR A 5 -4.82 33.55 -34.77
C THR A 5 -5.39 32.57 -33.73
N LEU A 6 -6.66 32.73 -33.35
CA LEU A 6 -7.34 31.82 -32.41
C LEU A 6 -7.47 30.41 -33.01
N LEU A 7 -7.84 30.30 -34.29
CA LEU A 7 -7.96 29.01 -34.98
C LEU A 7 -6.61 28.27 -35.07
N VAL A 8 -5.53 29.01 -35.36
CA VAL A 8 -4.16 28.45 -35.41
C VAL A 8 -3.71 28.02 -34.01
N LEU A 9 -4.01 28.79 -32.97
CA LEU A 9 -3.69 28.42 -31.58
C LEU A 9 -4.41 27.13 -31.15
N SER A 10 -5.71 27.02 -31.47
CA SER A 10 -6.50 25.82 -31.19
C SER A 10 -5.98 24.60 -31.94
N LEU A 11 -5.55 24.77 -33.19
CA LEU A 11 -4.97 23.69 -33.99
C LEU A 11 -3.62 23.20 -33.43
N ILE A 12 -2.79 24.11 -32.93
CA ILE A 12 -1.51 23.78 -32.28
C ILE A 12 -1.74 23.01 -30.96
N ILE A 13 -2.74 23.38 -30.17
CA ILE A 13 -3.10 22.66 -28.92
C ILE A 13 -3.61 21.25 -29.24
N LEU A 14 -4.40 21.10 -30.31
CA LEU A 14 -4.94 19.80 -30.74
C LEU A 14 -3.85 18.87 -31.30
N LEU A 15 -2.83 19.44 -31.97
CA LEU A 15 -1.72 18.68 -32.55
C LEU A 15 -0.60 18.39 -31.54
N GLY A 16 -0.47 19.21 -30.49
CA GLY A 16 0.55 19.07 -29.45
C GLY A 16 0.17 18.12 -28.30
N SER A 17 -1.05 17.59 -28.28
CA SER A 17 -1.55 16.68 -27.23
C SER A 17 -1.38 15.21 -27.64
N VAL A 18 -0.16 14.84 -28.08
CA VAL A 18 0.22 13.43 -28.19
C VAL A 18 0.64 12.98 -26.78
N SER A 19 -0.27 12.38 -26.04
CA SER A 19 0.06 11.73 -24.78
C SER A 19 0.99 10.55 -25.06
N VAL A 20 2.27 10.72 -24.73
CA VAL A 20 3.24 9.62 -24.72
C VAL A 20 2.98 8.81 -23.45
N ALA A 21 2.29 7.69 -23.60
CA ALA A 21 2.24 6.68 -22.55
C ALA A 21 3.62 6.00 -22.45
N GLN A 22 3.93 5.50 -21.26
CA GLN A 22 5.18 4.82 -21.01
C GLN A 22 5.17 3.47 -21.74
N ASP A 23 6.16 3.24 -22.60
CA ASP A 23 6.32 1.96 -23.31
C ASP A 23 7.05 0.98 -22.38
N PHE A 24 6.32 -0.01 -21.86
CA PHE A 24 6.88 -1.03 -20.99
C PHE A 24 7.28 -2.27 -21.81
N PRO A 25 8.39 -2.93 -21.45
CA PRO A 25 8.80 -4.15 -22.13
C PRO A 25 7.71 -5.22 -22.03
N LYS A 26 7.38 -5.85 -23.17
CA LYS A 26 6.49 -7.01 -23.18
C LYS A 26 7.18 -8.19 -22.48
N LEU A 27 6.64 -8.59 -21.33
CA LEU A 27 7.09 -9.78 -20.61
C LEU A 27 6.64 -11.05 -21.34
N SER A 28 7.46 -12.09 -21.33
CA SER A 28 7.03 -13.40 -21.85
C SER A 28 5.88 -13.95 -21.02
N GLU A 29 4.99 -14.72 -21.65
CA GLU A 29 3.87 -15.36 -20.97
C GLU A 29 4.35 -16.28 -19.84
N THR A 30 5.41 -17.04 -20.08
CA THR A 30 6.04 -17.91 -19.08
C THR A 30 6.57 -17.15 -17.88
N PHE A 31 7.21 -16.00 -18.10
CA PHE A 31 7.70 -15.16 -17.00
C PHE A 31 6.54 -14.60 -16.18
N ARG A 32 5.48 -14.12 -16.83
CA ARG A 32 4.27 -13.62 -16.16
C ARG A 32 3.61 -14.69 -15.30
N LEU A 33 3.40 -15.89 -15.84
CA LEU A 33 2.79 -17.00 -15.11
C LEU A 33 3.63 -17.38 -13.89
N LYS A 34 4.96 -17.40 -14.02
CA LYS A 34 5.87 -17.67 -12.92
C LYS A 34 5.75 -16.64 -11.78
N GLN A 35 5.43 -15.38 -12.06
CA GLN A 35 5.23 -14.36 -11.01
C GLN A 35 3.94 -14.56 -10.20
N LEU A 36 3.00 -15.36 -10.70
CA LEU A 36 1.75 -15.69 -10.00
C LEU A 36 1.90 -16.93 -9.09
N GLU A 37 3.02 -17.64 -9.17
CA GLU A 37 3.26 -18.77 -8.28
C GLU A 37 3.46 -18.28 -6.84
N PRO A 38 2.72 -18.81 -5.86
CA PRO A 38 2.92 -18.42 -4.48
C PRO A 38 4.31 -18.87 -4.01
N PRO A 39 4.96 -18.09 -3.12
CA PRO A 39 6.23 -18.48 -2.55
C PRO A 39 6.11 -19.83 -1.83
N LYS A 40 7.11 -20.69 -2.01
CA LYS A 40 7.18 -22.00 -1.36
C LYS A 40 7.88 -21.86 -0.01
N GLY A 41 7.32 -22.47 1.03
CA GLY A 41 7.89 -22.45 2.38
C GLY A 41 7.50 -21.22 3.19
N LYS A 42 8.31 -20.90 4.20
CA LYS A 42 8.08 -19.77 5.10
C LYS A 42 8.62 -18.48 4.50
N VAL A 43 7.81 -17.44 4.44
CA VAL A 43 8.20 -16.12 3.93
C VAL A 43 8.54 -15.17 5.07
N ARG A 44 9.54 -14.30 4.84
CA ARG A 44 9.80 -13.15 5.71
C ARG A 44 8.95 -11.99 5.24
N MET A 45 8.28 -11.32 6.17
CA MET A 45 7.31 -10.28 5.88
C MET A 45 7.46 -9.12 6.85
N VAL A 46 7.31 -7.91 6.33
CA VAL A 46 7.02 -6.71 7.11
C VAL A 46 5.60 -6.29 6.72
N LEU A 47 4.77 -5.97 7.72
CA LEU A 47 3.40 -5.52 7.48
C LEU A 47 3.33 -3.99 7.64
N ASP A 48 2.83 -3.29 6.64
CA ASP A 48 2.49 -1.87 6.71
C ASP A 48 0.96 -1.78 6.61
N THR A 49 0.30 -1.17 7.60
CA THR A 49 -1.16 -1.27 7.77
C THR A 49 -1.73 -0.08 8.54
N ASP A 50 -2.87 0.42 8.11
CA ASP A 50 -3.67 1.42 8.80
C ASP A 50 -4.61 0.75 9.82
N THR A 51 -4.05 0.00 10.76
CA THR A 51 -4.74 -1.02 11.59
C THR A 51 -6.01 -0.57 12.32
N TYR A 52 -6.18 0.72 12.53
CA TYR A 52 -7.38 1.27 13.15
C TYR A 52 -8.52 1.56 12.16
N ASN A 53 -8.19 1.84 10.90
CA ASN A 53 -9.10 2.40 9.91
C ASN A 53 -10.28 1.47 9.60
N GLU A 54 -10.00 0.19 9.34
CA GLU A 54 -10.99 -0.86 9.14
C GLU A 54 -10.67 -2.10 9.98
N ILE A 55 -11.66 -3.00 10.11
CA ILE A 55 -11.56 -4.12 11.04
C ILE A 55 -10.71 -5.27 10.49
N ASP A 56 -10.69 -5.42 9.18
CA ASP A 56 -9.95 -6.47 8.48
C ASP A 56 -8.44 -6.37 8.70
N ASP A 57 -7.88 -5.17 8.85
CA ASP A 57 -6.47 -4.99 9.20
C ASP A 57 -6.09 -5.61 10.55
N GLN A 58 -6.97 -5.50 11.55
CA GLN A 58 -6.75 -6.12 12.86
C GLN A 58 -6.65 -7.64 12.74
N PHE A 59 -7.53 -8.23 11.92
CA PHE A 59 -7.52 -9.64 11.61
C PHE A 59 -6.28 -10.02 10.79
N ALA A 60 -5.87 -9.20 9.82
CA ALA A 60 -4.68 -9.43 9.00
C ALA A 60 -3.41 -9.48 9.86
N LEU A 61 -3.24 -8.53 10.79
CA LEU A 61 -2.12 -8.54 11.74
C LEU A 61 -2.13 -9.80 12.63
N CYS A 62 -3.28 -10.13 13.22
CA CYS A 62 -3.40 -11.32 14.08
C CYS A 62 -3.09 -12.60 13.31
N TYR A 63 -3.62 -12.73 12.10
CA TYR A 63 -3.41 -13.89 11.23
C TYR A 63 -1.92 -13.99 10.84
N ALA A 64 -1.31 -12.91 10.37
CA ALA A 64 0.11 -12.89 10.00
C ALA A 64 1.03 -13.27 11.16
N PHE A 65 0.73 -12.79 12.38
CA PHE A 65 1.51 -13.13 13.57
C PHE A 65 1.33 -14.60 14.02
N LEU A 66 0.11 -15.13 13.92
CA LEU A 66 -0.22 -16.48 14.38
C LEU A 66 0.19 -17.58 13.39
N SER A 67 0.27 -17.29 12.09
CA SER A 67 0.68 -18.23 11.03
C SER A 67 2.20 -18.47 10.96
N LYS A 68 2.81 -18.87 12.08
CA LYS A 68 4.27 -19.03 12.25
C LYS A 68 4.91 -20.09 11.34
N GLU A 69 4.11 -20.98 10.78
CA GLU A 69 4.51 -22.01 9.83
C GLU A 69 4.63 -21.49 8.39
N LYS A 70 3.99 -20.36 8.08
CA LYS A 70 4.01 -19.72 6.75
C LYS A 70 4.71 -18.38 6.75
N ILE A 71 4.61 -17.61 7.84
CA ILE A 71 5.07 -16.23 7.91
C ILE A 71 6.06 -16.06 9.07
N GLN A 72 7.19 -15.44 8.76
CA GLN A 72 8.09 -14.81 9.72
C GLN A 72 7.81 -13.30 9.66
N LEU A 73 6.89 -12.84 10.49
CA LEU A 73 6.60 -11.42 10.62
C LEU A 73 7.76 -10.77 11.38
N GLU A 74 8.47 -9.88 10.70
CA GLU A 74 9.69 -9.21 11.22
C GLU A 74 9.34 -7.90 11.91
N ALA A 75 8.36 -7.16 11.38
CA ALA A 75 7.93 -5.87 11.90
C ALA A 75 6.52 -5.51 11.40
N VAL A 76 5.88 -4.57 12.11
CA VAL A 76 4.59 -3.96 11.78
C VAL A 76 4.76 -2.45 11.81
N TYR A 77 4.40 -1.76 10.73
CA TYR A 77 4.47 -0.31 10.59
C TYR A 77 3.06 0.27 10.55
N ALA A 78 2.87 1.36 11.28
CA ALA A 78 1.61 2.11 11.27
C ALA A 78 1.49 2.96 10.00
N ALA A 79 0.53 2.63 9.13
CA ALA A 79 0.23 3.44 7.95
C ALA A 79 -0.72 4.61 8.29
N PRO A 80 -0.55 5.78 7.65
CA PRO A 80 -1.48 6.89 7.77
C PRO A 80 -2.77 6.63 6.98
N TYR A 81 -3.89 7.12 7.51
CA TYR A 81 -5.16 7.20 6.79
C TYR A 81 -5.84 8.53 7.08
N PHE A 82 -6.75 8.98 6.19
CA PHE A 82 -7.54 10.19 6.43
C PHE A 82 -8.99 10.03 5.98
N ASN A 83 -9.89 10.00 6.95
CA ASN A 83 -11.35 10.01 6.77
C ASN A 83 -12.04 10.54 8.04
N SER A 84 -13.35 10.31 8.19
CA SER A 84 -14.15 10.75 9.34
C SER A 84 -13.69 10.21 10.71
N ARG A 85 -12.78 9.23 10.75
CA ARG A 85 -12.21 8.62 11.96
C ARG A 85 -10.88 9.24 12.39
N SER A 86 -10.43 10.30 11.72
CA SER A 86 -9.14 10.97 11.96
C SER A 86 -9.23 12.46 11.66
N THR A 87 -8.40 13.28 12.28
CA THR A 87 -8.27 14.72 12.01
C THR A 87 -7.27 15.04 10.89
N GLY A 88 -6.49 14.04 10.45
CA GLY A 88 -5.54 14.13 9.36
C GLY A 88 -4.69 12.86 9.26
N PRO A 89 -3.82 12.72 8.23
CA PRO A 89 -2.99 11.53 8.03
C PRO A 89 -2.10 11.16 9.22
N GLY A 90 -1.52 12.17 9.91
CA GLY A 90 -0.67 11.94 11.09
C GLY A 90 -1.45 11.42 12.31
N ASP A 91 -2.66 11.95 12.55
CA ASP A 91 -3.56 11.44 13.58
C ASP A 91 -4.05 10.02 13.24
N GLY A 92 -4.31 9.73 11.97
CA GLY A 92 -4.62 8.38 11.50
C GLY A 92 -3.47 7.40 11.76
N MET A 93 -2.24 7.79 11.44
CA MET A 93 -1.04 6.98 11.71
C MET A 93 -0.87 6.68 13.20
N GLU A 94 -1.02 7.69 14.08
CA GLU A 94 -0.93 7.50 15.53
C GLU A 94 -2.02 6.53 16.03
N LYS A 95 -3.25 6.66 15.53
CA LYS A 95 -4.34 5.72 15.86
C LYS A 95 -4.02 4.29 15.41
N SER A 96 -3.47 4.10 14.20
CA SER A 96 -3.00 2.80 13.72
C SER A 96 -1.90 2.23 14.62
N TYR A 97 -0.92 3.05 15.02
CA TYR A 97 0.15 2.63 15.93
C TYR A 97 -0.40 2.16 17.28
N GLN A 98 -1.27 2.93 17.91
CA GLN A 98 -1.90 2.55 19.19
C GLN A 98 -2.71 1.25 19.06
N GLU A 99 -3.36 1.03 17.93
CA GLU A 99 -4.11 -0.19 17.66
C GLU A 99 -3.19 -1.41 17.48
N ILE A 100 -2.05 -1.26 16.78
CA ILE A 100 -1.01 -2.29 16.69
C ILE A 100 -0.55 -2.67 18.11
N LEU A 101 -0.22 -1.69 18.96
CA LEU A 101 0.21 -1.95 20.35
C LEU A 101 -0.85 -2.73 21.14
N ARG A 102 -2.13 -2.39 20.98
CA ARG A 102 -3.25 -3.08 21.63
C ARG A 102 -3.31 -4.55 21.22
N LEU A 103 -3.21 -4.84 19.93
CA LEU A 103 -3.25 -6.20 19.39
C LEU A 103 -2.02 -7.01 19.81
N LEU A 104 -0.82 -6.44 19.73
CA LEU A 104 0.41 -7.11 20.17
C LEU A 104 0.37 -7.48 21.66
N LYS A 105 -0.18 -6.58 22.49
CA LYS A 105 -0.43 -6.87 23.92
C LYS A 105 -1.36 -8.08 24.11
N MET A 106 -2.45 -8.17 23.33
CA MET A 106 -3.37 -9.33 23.38
C MET A 106 -2.69 -10.63 22.92
N LEU A 107 -1.76 -10.53 21.97
CA LEU A 107 -1.00 -11.64 21.41
C LEU A 107 0.24 -12.03 22.26
N GLY A 108 0.52 -11.30 23.35
CA GLY A 108 1.69 -11.53 24.20
C GLY A 108 3.02 -11.22 23.51
N LYS A 109 3.01 -10.34 22.50
CA LYS A 109 4.21 -9.91 21.77
C LYS A 109 4.61 -8.52 22.24
N SER A 110 5.87 -8.38 22.65
CA SER A 110 6.46 -7.07 22.97
C SER A 110 6.60 -6.24 21.67
N PRO A 111 6.19 -4.96 21.69
CA PRO A 111 6.29 -4.07 20.54
C PRO A 111 7.71 -3.53 20.30
N GLU A 112 8.60 -3.61 21.29
CA GLU A 112 9.96 -3.09 21.19
C GLU A 112 10.74 -3.77 20.05
N GLY A 113 11.22 -2.96 19.10
CA GLY A 113 11.91 -3.46 17.91
C GLY A 113 11.03 -4.26 16.96
N PHE A 114 9.70 -4.13 17.07
CA PHE A 114 8.73 -4.87 16.27
C PHE A 114 7.62 -4.01 15.70
N ALA A 115 7.08 -3.07 16.49
CA ALA A 115 6.11 -2.07 16.03
C ALA A 115 6.84 -0.74 15.80
N PHE A 116 6.52 -0.08 14.68
CA PHE A 116 7.12 1.19 14.24
C PHE A 116 6.06 2.16 13.72
#